data_AF-A0A1R0KF25-F1
#
_entry.id   AF-A0A1R0KF25-F1
#
_cell.length_a   1.000
_cell.length_b   1.000
_cell.length_c   1.000
_cell.angle_alpha   90.00
_cell.angle_beta   90.00
_cell.angle_gamma   90.00
#
_symmetry.space_group_name_H-M   'P 1'
#
loop_
_entity.id
_entity.type
_entity.pdbx_description
1 polymer ?
#
loop_
_entity_poly.entity_id
_entity_poly.type
_entity_poly.pdbx_seq_one_letter_code
_entity_poly.pdbx_strand_id
1 'polypeptide(L)'
;MREFARVLAVAAAAAGLLALPGTASAAPPPGCWTDTNGSTWASGTCPTGSYKVVVEYCRPNCHREEGYPASNGRPSGISFSPGGSIAGVTVEYV
;
A
#
# COMPACT_ATOMS: atom_id res chain seq x y z
N MET A 1 -4.59 -3.80 54.60
CA MET A 1 -5.70 -3.44 53.69
C MET A 1 -5.04 -3.24 52.33
N ARG A 2 -5.05 -4.27 51.44
CA ARG A 2 -5.89 -4.36 50.22
C ARG A 2 -5.79 -3.05 49.41
N GLU A 3 -5.34 -2.99 48.16
CA GLU A 3 -5.93 -3.62 46.95
C GLU A 3 -4.87 -3.78 45.83
N PHE A 4 -4.63 -4.99 45.29
CA PHE A 4 -5.15 -5.55 44.02
C PHE A 4 -4.63 -4.85 42.73
N ALA A 5 -3.65 -5.46 42.05
CA ALA A 5 -3.83 -6.22 40.79
C ALA A 5 -4.31 -5.34 39.62
N ARG A 6 -3.58 -5.24 38.50
CA ARG A 6 -3.62 -6.24 37.43
C ARG A 6 -2.44 -6.08 36.48
N VAL A 7 -1.64 -7.13 36.37
CA VAL A 7 -0.91 -7.49 35.15
C VAL A 7 -1.95 -7.99 34.14
N LEU A 8 -1.94 -7.50 32.91
CA LEU A 8 -2.52 -8.22 31.76
C LEU A 8 -1.81 -7.79 30.48
N ALA A 9 -1.21 -8.79 29.86
CA ALA A 9 -0.45 -8.75 28.63
C ALA A 9 -1.32 -8.40 27.42
N VAL A 10 -0.73 -7.73 26.44
CA VAL A 10 -1.14 -7.89 25.03
C VAL A 10 0.10 -8.29 24.25
N ALA A 11 0.36 -9.59 24.24
CA ALA A 11 1.16 -10.20 23.19
C ALA A 11 0.35 -10.05 21.89
N ALA A 12 0.69 -9.05 21.09
CA ALA A 12 0.18 -8.96 19.73
C ALA A 12 0.82 -10.09 18.93
N ALA A 13 0.04 -11.15 18.75
CA ALA A 13 0.36 -12.25 17.87
C ALA A 13 0.73 -11.69 16.49
N ALA A 14 1.99 -11.86 16.10
CA ALA A 14 2.40 -11.83 14.70
C ALA A 14 1.76 -13.06 14.05
N ALA A 15 0.48 -12.92 13.68
CA ALA A 15 -0.25 -13.89 12.90
C ALA A 15 0.53 -14.09 11.59
N GLY A 16 0.84 -15.35 11.31
CA GLY A 16 1.58 -15.73 10.12
C GLY A 16 0.87 -15.25 8.87
N LEU A 17 1.61 -14.53 8.04
CA LEU A 17 1.30 -14.41 6.63
C LEU A 17 2.27 -15.32 5.90
N LEU A 18 1.73 -16.46 5.48
CA LEU A 18 2.29 -17.26 4.42
C LEU A 18 2.66 -16.30 3.28
N ALA A 19 3.96 -16.11 3.07
CA ALA A 19 4.49 -15.40 1.93
C ALA A 19 4.13 -16.19 0.67
N LEU A 20 2.95 -15.91 0.10
CA LEU A 20 2.76 -16.10 -1.33
C LEU A 20 3.75 -15.16 -2.03
N PRO A 21 4.48 -15.61 -3.05
CA PRO A 21 5.27 -14.71 -3.87
C PRO A 21 4.30 -13.78 -4.59
N GLY A 22 4.34 -12.49 -4.25
CA GLY A 22 3.61 -11.45 -4.99
C GLY A 22 2.66 -10.64 -4.12
N THR A 23 3.23 -9.68 -3.40
CA THR A 23 2.71 -8.33 -3.15
C THR A 23 3.47 -7.78 -1.95
N ALA A 24 4.71 -7.33 -2.19
CA ALA A 24 5.35 -6.45 -1.23
C ALA A 24 4.66 -5.08 -1.34
N SER A 25 3.45 -4.97 -0.78
CA SER A 25 2.82 -3.67 -0.58
C SER A 25 3.49 -3.05 0.63
N ALA A 26 4.39 -2.10 0.40
CA ALA A 26 4.82 -1.21 1.46
C ALA A 26 3.56 -0.55 2.04
N ALA A 27 3.39 -0.63 3.36
CA ALA A 27 2.20 -0.07 4.00
C ALA A 27 2.08 1.42 3.61
N PRO A 28 0.94 1.85 3.06
CA PRO A 28 0.76 3.24 2.69
C PRO A 28 0.89 4.16 3.93
N PRO A 29 1.23 5.43 3.74
CA PRO A 29 1.31 6.39 4.85
C PRO A 29 0.02 6.39 5.66
N PRO A 30 0.07 6.71 6.97
CA PRO A 30 -1.10 6.66 7.84
C PRO A 30 -2.24 7.54 7.29
N GLY A 31 -3.42 6.94 7.12
CA GLY A 31 -4.59 7.58 6.53
C GLY A 31 -4.71 7.45 5.02
N CYS A 32 -3.66 7.02 4.32
CA CYS A 32 -3.72 6.69 2.91
C CYS A 32 -4.09 5.22 2.69
N TRP A 33 -4.75 4.92 1.58
CA TRP A 33 -5.00 3.56 1.14
C TRP A 33 -4.65 3.40 -0.35
N THR A 34 -4.35 2.16 -0.72
CA THR A 34 -4.04 1.77 -2.09
C THR A 34 -5.03 0.71 -2.56
N ASP A 35 -5.40 0.79 -3.82
CA ASP A 35 -6.26 -0.17 -4.50
C ASP A 35 -5.52 -0.67 -5.74
N THR A 36 -5.56 -1.96 -6.01
CA THR A 36 -4.90 -2.54 -7.19
C THR A 36 -5.61 -3.81 -7.64
N ASN A 37 -5.64 -4.03 -8.95
CA ASN A 37 -6.09 -5.29 -9.51
C ASN A 37 -4.95 -6.32 -9.67
N GLY A 38 -3.74 -5.97 -9.25
CA GLY A 38 -2.55 -6.81 -9.31
C GLY A 38 -1.90 -6.95 -10.69
N SER A 39 -2.45 -6.30 -11.73
CA SER A 39 -1.92 -6.43 -13.10
C SER A 39 -1.92 -5.12 -13.88
N THR A 40 -3.07 -4.54 -14.22
CA THR A 40 -3.14 -3.41 -15.16
C THR A 40 -3.49 -2.08 -14.53
N TRP A 41 -3.89 -2.06 -13.25
CA TRP A 41 -4.39 -0.86 -12.62
C TRP A 41 -4.05 -0.81 -11.14
N ALA A 42 -3.63 0.38 -10.69
CA ALA A 42 -3.52 0.70 -9.29
C ALA A 42 -3.89 2.18 -9.04
N SER A 43 -4.37 2.45 -7.84
CA SER A 43 -4.61 3.80 -7.33
C SER A 43 -4.20 3.95 -5.88
N GLY A 44 -3.91 5.18 -5.49
CA GLY A 44 -3.69 5.58 -4.10
C GLY A 44 -4.54 6.79 -3.76
N THR A 45 -5.06 6.83 -2.53
CA THR A 45 -5.84 7.96 -2.03
C THR A 45 -5.38 8.31 -0.63
N CYS A 46 -5.15 9.59 -0.38
CA CYS A 46 -4.89 10.16 0.94
C CYS A 46 -5.90 11.29 1.24
N PRO A 47 -6.35 11.43 2.49
CA PRO A 47 -7.38 12.40 2.89
C PRO A 47 -6.89 13.85 2.75
N THR A 48 -5.59 14.09 2.96
CA THR A 48 -4.99 15.43 2.96
C THR A 48 -3.64 15.44 2.30
N GLY A 49 -3.21 16.60 1.81
CA GLY A 49 -1.91 16.79 1.16
C GLY A 49 -1.95 16.45 -0.34
N SER A 50 -0.81 16.61 -0.98
CA SER A 50 -0.55 16.22 -2.37
C SER A 50 0.25 14.94 -2.38
N TYR A 51 -0.13 14.00 -3.24
CA TYR A 51 0.44 12.66 -3.27
C TYR A 51 0.35 12.07 -4.67
N LYS A 52 1.10 11.01 -4.90
CA LYS A 52 1.06 10.21 -6.12
C LYS A 52 1.15 8.73 -5.77
N VAL A 53 0.43 7.89 -6.51
CA VAL A 53 0.62 6.44 -6.45
C VAL A 53 1.93 6.08 -7.14
N VAL A 54 2.71 5.19 -6.54
CA VAL A 54 3.94 4.65 -7.09
C VAL A 54 3.79 3.15 -7.18
N VAL A 55 4.04 2.60 -8.37
CA VAL A 55 3.80 1.19 -8.67
C VAL A 55 5.08 0.57 -9.22
N GLU A 56 5.42 -0.61 -8.74
CA GLU A 56 6.43 -1.45 -9.35
C GLU A 56 5.75 -2.40 -10.34
N TYR A 57 5.84 -2.07 -11.63
CA TYR A 57 5.24 -2.84 -12.71
C TYR A 57 6.29 -3.71 -13.39
N CYS A 58 6.03 -5.01 -13.44
CA CYS A 58 6.95 -6.01 -13.97
C CYS A 58 6.40 -6.65 -15.25
N ARG A 59 7.18 -6.61 -16.32
CA ARG A 59 6.96 -7.43 -17.53
C ARG A 59 8.14 -8.39 -17.73
N PRO A 60 9.14 -8.16 -18.63
CA PRO A 60 10.38 -8.93 -18.56
C PRO A 60 11.33 -8.38 -17.47
N ASN A 61 11.20 -7.10 -17.11
CA ASN A 61 11.90 -6.42 -16.03
C ASN A 61 10.90 -5.58 -15.23
N CYS A 62 11.24 -5.26 -13.98
CA CYS A 62 10.44 -4.42 -13.10
C CYS A 62 10.88 -2.96 -13.21
N HIS A 63 9.90 -2.07 -13.34
CA HIS A 63 10.11 -0.64 -13.40
C HIS A 63 9.22 0.07 -12.39
N ARG A 64 9.75 1.11 -11.77
CA ARG A 64 8.98 2.02 -10.93
C ARG A 64 8.26 3.03 -11.83
N GLU A 65 6.94 3.01 -11.80
CA GLU A 65 6.09 3.94 -12.52
C GLU A 65 5.25 4.77 -11.54
N GLU A 66 4.98 6.02 -11.90
CA GLU A 66 4.32 6.98 -11.02
C GLU A 66 3.03 7.47 -11.66
N GLY A 67 1.94 7.42 -10.90
CA GLY A 67 0.65 7.94 -11.33
C GLY A 67 0.60 9.46 -11.29
N TYR A 68 -0.50 10.00 -11.83
CA TYR A 68 -0.71 11.44 -11.83
C TYR A 68 -0.94 11.95 -10.40
N PRO A 69 -0.28 13.04 -9.97
CA PRO A 69 -0.44 13.55 -8.61
C PRO A 69 -1.88 14.00 -8.35
N ALA A 70 -2.37 13.70 -7.15
CA ALA A 70 -3.69 14.07 -6.67
C ALA A 70 -3.60 14.66 -5.27
N SER A 71 -4.68 15.31 -4.82
CA SER A 71 -4.72 15.98 -3.52
C SER A 71 -6.10 15.90 -2.89
N ASN A 72 -6.16 16.01 -1.56
CA ASN A 72 -7.40 16.18 -0.77
C ASN A 72 -8.47 15.12 -1.06
N GLY A 73 -8.13 13.84 -0.84
CA GLY A 73 -9.05 12.71 -1.01
C GLY A 73 -9.34 12.31 -2.47
N ARG A 74 -8.70 12.95 -3.45
CA ARG A 74 -8.86 12.59 -4.87
C ARG A 74 -7.92 11.44 -5.24
N PRO A 75 -8.40 10.35 -5.87
CA PRO A 75 -7.54 9.23 -6.21
C PRO A 75 -6.46 9.62 -7.22
N SER A 76 -5.22 9.24 -6.93
CA SER A 76 -4.11 9.20 -7.87
C SER A 76 -4.06 7.81 -8.48
N GLY A 77 -4.27 7.70 -9.80
CA GLY A 77 -4.35 6.41 -10.49
C GLY A 77 -3.29 6.28 -11.59
N ILE A 78 -2.93 5.04 -11.88
CA ILE A 78 -2.13 4.66 -13.04
C ILE A 78 -2.68 3.39 -13.67
N SER A 79 -2.59 3.30 -15.00
CA SER A 79 -3.00 2.14 -15.77
C SER A 79 -1.87 1.70 -16.69
N PHE A 80 -1.67 0.39 -16.79
CA PHE A 80 -0.65 -0.21 -17.63
C PHE A 80 -1.31 -1.02 -18.74
N SER A 81 -0.62 -1.12 -19.87
CA SER A 81 -1.01 -2.07 -20.90
C SER A 81 -0.93 -3.50 -20.34
N PRO A 82 -1.83 -4.42 -20.76
CA PRO A 82 -1.82 -5.82 -20.33
C PRO A 82 -0.56 -6.56 -20.78
N GLY A 83 -0.18 -7.60 -20.03
CA GLY A 83 1.02 -8.42 -20.30
C GLY A 83 2.13 -8.29 -19.26
N GLY A 84 1.82 -7.75 -18.07
CA GLY A 84 2.70 -7.69 -16.91
C GLY A 84 1.91 -7.83 -15.61
N SER A 85 2.62 -7.67 -14.49
CA SER A 85 2.09 -7.82 -13.13
C SER A 85 2.57 -6.70 -12.25
N ILE A 86 1.73 -6.29 -11.30
CA ILE A 86 2.09 -5.30 -10.29
C ILE A 86 2.74 -6.04 -9.12
N ALA A 87 4.03 -5.79 -8.89
CA ALA A 87 4.78 -6.40 -7.81
C ALA A 87 4.65 -5.65 -6.48
N GLY A 88 4.43 -4.33 -6.54
CA GLY A 88 4.26 -3.47 -5.37
C GLY A 88 3.50 -2.18 -5.70
N VAL A 89 2.75 -1.68 -4.72
CA VAL A 89 2.04 -0.40 -4.79
C VAL A 89 2.29 0.36 -3.49
N THR A 90 2.61 1.64 -3.62
CA THR A 90 2.77 2.55 -2.48
C THR A 90 2.25 3.95 -2.84
N VAL A 91 2.18 4.84 -1.87
CA VAL A 91 1.82 6.25 -2.05
C VAL A 91 2.93 7.13 -1.51
N GLU A 92 3.36 8.10 -2.32
CA GLU A 92 4.41 9.05 -1.96
C GLU A 92 3.81 10.46 -1.92
N TYR A 93 4.07 11.21 -0.85
CA TYR A 93 3.69 12.62 -0.77
C TYR A 93 4.57 13.46 -1.70
N VAL A 94 3.96 14.45 -2.36
CA VAL A 94 4.59 15.35 -3.34
C VAL A 94 4.67 16.76 -2.77
#